data_AF-A0A3M5U8G0-F1
#
_entry.id   AF-A0A3M5U8G0-F1
#
_cell.length_a   1.000
_cell.length_b   1.000
_cell.length_c   1.000
_cell.angle_alpha   90.00
_cell.angle_beta   90.00
_cell.angle_gamma   90.00
#
_symmetry.space_group_name_H-M   'P 1'
#
loop_
_entity.id
_entity.type
_entity.pdbx_description
1 polymer ?
#
loop_
_entity_poly.entity_id
_entity_poly.type
_entity_poly.pdbx_seq_one_letter_code
_entity_poly.pdbx_strand_id
1 'polypeptide(L)'
;MAQAYIYMECPVSGQTLTLGKLTIQSGVGTFQYSPDAVQENIWVPDPFRYPLSARSYSVTKNGGVPGFIDDAMPDGWGERLLHRVEKGPLDSIQLLLKSPNGDRAGNIMAGATRVPQDGLGQTPPKVLHARGLDHFIDTCEAIYDSQLTAEQLEILKVRDQRSSAGGARPKRTYLFDKKLILAKPRDKFDHYELPSIEHACMTFAGLKGLQAANTSLYRSERINTLLVERFDRFFEERTGRFRRLPMLSGLTLLDAEWKARSHPDWQ
;
A
#
# COMPACT_ATOMS: atom_id res chain seq x y z
N MET A 1 -15.27 -12.54 -16.05
CA MET A 1 -13.80 -12.38 -15.88
C MET A 1 -13.58 -11.16 -15.02
N ALA A 2 -12.93 -11.30 -13.87
CA ALA A 2 -12.66 -10.15 -13.01
C ALA A 2 -11.59 -9.27 -13.67
N GLN A 3 -11.77 -7.95 -13.63
CA GLN A 3 -10.86 -7.00 -14.25
C GLN A 3 -10.67 -5.74 -13.41
N ALA A 4 -9.49 -5.13 -13.55
CA ALA A 4 -9.18 -3.80 -13.04
C ALA A 4 -8.39 -3.02 -14.09
N TYR A 5 -8.61 -1.71 -14.15
CA TYR A 5 -7.72 -0.79 -14.81
C TYR A 5 -6.63 -0.38 -13.83
N ILE A 6 -5.41 -0.34 -14.35
CA ILE A 6 -4.21 0.03 -13.61
C ILE A 6 -3.84 1.43 -14.03
N TYR A 7 -3.73 2.31 -13.05
CA TYR A 7 -3.30 3.68 -13.25
C TYR A 7 -1.92 3.90 -12.64
N MET A 8 -1.25 4.93 -13.13
CA MET A 8 0.07 5.31 -12.66
C MET A 8 0.14 6.83 -12.59
N GLU A 9 0.67 7.37 -11.48
CA GLU A 9 1.19 8.74 -11.52
C GLU A 9 2.53 8.70 -12.25
N CYS A 10 2.55 9.24 -13.47
CA CYS A 10 3.74 9.23 -14.32
C CYS A 10 4.85 10.08 -13.67
N PRO A 11 6.04 9.51 -13.42
CA PRO A 11 7.12 10.26 -12.78
C PRO A 11 7.61 11.42 -13.64
N VAL A 12 7.48 11.31 -14.97
CA VAL A 12 7.93 12.32 -15.94
C VAL A 12 6.94 13.48 -16.04
N SER A 13 5.66 13.19 -16.33
CA SER A 13 4.65 14.25 -16.55
C SER A 13 3.93 14.72 -15.28
N GLY A 14 3.95 13.90 -14.22
CA GLY A 14 3.17 14.14 -13.00
C GLY A 14 1.66 13.91 -13.16
N GLN A 15 1.21 13.45 -14.32
CA GLN A 15 -0.19 13.14 -14.57
C GLN A 15 -0.54 11.71 -14.11
N THR A 16 -1.77 11.52 -13.65
CA THR A 16 -2.32 10.17 -13.44
C THR A 16 -2.88 9.65 -14.75
N LEU A 17 -2.28 8.59 -15.27
CA LEU A 17 -2.57 8.00 -16.58
C LEU A 17 -3.05 6.55 -16.42
N THR A 18 -3.78 6.04 -17.41
CA THR A 18 -4.11 4.61 -17.49
C THR A 18 -2.96 3.85 -18.10
N LEU A 19 -2.27 3.08 -17.26
CA LEU A 19 -1.16 2.23 -17.67
C LEU A 19 -1.67 1.05 -18.49
N GLY A 20 -2.73 0.38 -18.03
CA GLY A 20 -3.24 -0.80 -18.69
C GLY A 20 -4.44 -1.44 -18.01
N LYS A 21 -4.75 -2.66 -18.42
CA LYS A 21 -5.84 -3.48 -17.88
C LYS A 21 -5.29 -4.82 -17.42
N LEU A 22 -5.67 -5.23 -16.22
CA LEU A 22 -5.42 -6.54 -15.66
C LEU A 22 -6.72 -7.34 -15.63
N THR A 23 -6.71 -8.52 -16.21
CA THR A 23 -7.80 -9.51 -16.07
C THR A 23 -7.28 -10.77 -15.44
N ILE A 24 -8.02 -11.38 -14.52
CA ILE A 24 -7.61 -12.64 -13.88
C ILE A 24 -8.70 -13.70 -14.10
N GLN A 25 -8.27 -14.88 -14.52
CA GLN A 25 -9.11 -16.06 -14.66
C GLN A 25 -8.37 -17.29 -14.12
N SER A 26 -8.98 -17.99 -13.16
CA SER A 26 -8.42 -19.21 -12.57
C SER A 26 -6.97 -19.07 -12.08
N GLY A 27 -6.63 -17.92 -11.47
CA GLY A 27 -5.29 -17.61 -10.97
C GLY A 27 -4.26 -17.22 -12.04
N VAL A 28 -4.65 -17.16 -13.31
CA VAL A 28 -3.80 -16.67 -14.41
C VAL A 28 -4.24 -15.26 -14.79
N GLY A 29 -3.30 -14.34 -14.71
CA GLY A 29 -3.46 -12.95 -15.10
C GLY A 29 -3.13 -12.70 -16.55
N THR A 30 -3.81 -11.73 -17.15
CA THR A 30 -3.43 -11.12 -18.42
C THR A 30 -3.35 -9.62 -18.22
N PHE A 31 -2.15 -9.07 -18.34
CA PHE A 31 -1.91 -7.62 -18.30
C PHE A 31 -1.69 -7.10 -19.72
N GLN A 32 -2.40 -6.04 -20.09
CA GLN A 32 -2.23 -5.38 -21.39
C GLN A 32 -2.13 -3.88 -21.17
N TYR A 33 -1.08 -3.26 -21.72
CA TYR A 33 -0.93 -1.81 -21.71
C TYR A 33 -2.09 -1.14 -22.47
N SER A 34 -2.45 0.09 -22.06
CA SER A 34 -3.43 0.87 -22.81
C SER A 34 -2.85 1.27 -24.18
N PRO A 35 -3.68 1.35 -25.24
CA PRO A 35 -3.20 1.80 -26.55
C PRO A 35 -2.53 3.18 -26.48
N ASP A 36 -3.10 4.08 -25.67
CA ASP A 36 -2.62 5.44 -25.46
C ASP A 36 -1.23 5.43 -24.81
N ALA A 37 -1.01 4.61 -23.78
CA ALA A 37 0.30 4.44 -23.14
C ALA A 37 1.38 3.98 -24.13
N VAL A 38 1.04 3.03 -25.01
CA VAL A 38 1.97 2.51 -26.03
C VAL A 38 2.26 3.56 -27.09
N GLN A 39 1.23 4.26 -27.58
CA GLN A 39 1.37 5.30 -28.61
C GLN A 39 2.22 6.47 -28.12
N GLU A 40 2.02 6.91 -26.88
CA GLU A 40 2.76 8.01 -26.27
C GLU A 40 4.16 7.60 -25.78
N ASN A 41 4.51 6.31 -25.87
CA ASN A 41 5.77 5.75 -25.40
C ASN A 41 6.09 6.17 -23.95
N ILE A 42 5.11 6.02 -23.05
CA ILE A 42 5.22 6.49 -21.66
C ILE A 42 6.26 5.71 -20.86
N TRP A 43 6.73 6.30 -19.76
CA TRP A 43 7.53 5.58 -18.77
C TRP A 43 6.74 4.40 -18.16
N VAL A 44 7.41 3.26 -17.93
CA VAL A 44 6.79 2.08 -17.30
C VAL A 44 7.57 1.60 -16.07
N PRO A 45 6.90 1.00 -15.06
CA PRO A 45 7.55 0.59 -13.80
C PRO A 45 8.62 -0.49 -13.96
N ASP A 46 8.34 -1.51 -14.77
CA ASP A 46 9.22 -2.66 -14.96
C ASP A 46 9.44 -2.91 -16.46
N PRO A 47 10.33 -2.13 -17.11
CA PRO A 47 10.58 -2.25 -18.54
C PRO A 47 11.30 -3.55 -18.91
N PHE A 48 11.89 -4.26 -17.96
CA PHE A 48 12.65 -5.48 -18.22
C PHE A 48 11.72 -6.68 -18.38
N ARG A 49 10.75 -6.85 -17.46
CA ARG A 49 9.79 -7.96 -17.52
C ARG A 49 8.55 -7.59 -18.34
N TYR A 50 8.13 -6.34 -18.24
CA TYR A 50 6.93 -5.81 -18.89
C TYR A 50 7.29 -4.61 -19.78
N PRO A 51 8.14 -4.78 -20.82
CA PRO A 51 8.45 -3.67 -21.73
C PRO A 51 7.17 -3.11 -22.34
N LEU A 52 7.13 -1.79 -22.56
CA LEU A 52 5.96 -1.16 -23.14
C LEU A 52 5.67 -1.75 -24.53
N SER A 53 4.47 -2.31 -24.70
CA SER A 53 4.09 -3.03 -25.92
C SER A 53 2.58 -3.21 -26.02
N ALA A 54 2.06 -3.31 -27.24
CA ALA A 54 0.66 -3.64 -27.51
C ALA A 54 0.29 -5.12 -27.19
N ARG A 55 1.31 -5.98 -27.00
CA ARG A 55 1.10 -7.39 -26.65
C ARG A 55 0.52 -7.53 -25.24
N SER A 56 -0.20 -8.62 -25.02
CA SER A 56 -0.63 -9.03 -23.69
C SER A 56 0.46 -9.85 -23.00
N TYR A 57 0.57 -9.68 -21.68
CA TYR A 57 1.46 -10.41 -20.79
C TYR A 57 0.67 -11.42 -19.97
N SER A 58 1.02 -12.70 -20.08
CA SER A 58 0.49 -13.75 -19.21
C SER A 58 1.26 -13.76 -17.88
N VAL A 59 0.54 -13.85 -16.77
CA VAL A 59 1.10 -13.84 -15.42
C VAL A 59 0.57 -15.04 -14.66
N THR A 60 1.47 -15.93 -14.24
CA THR A 60 1.13 -17.16 -13.49
C THR A 60 1.62 -17.14 -12.05
N LYS A 61 2.23 -16.03 -11.63
CA LYS A 61 2.73 -15.78 -10.27
C LYS A 61 1.81 -14.80 -9.53
N ASN A 62 1.91 -14.75 -8.21
CA ASN A 62 1.17 -13.82 -7.34
C ASN A 62 -0.35 -13.85 -7.62
N GLY A 63 -0.92 -15.04 -7.85
CA GLY A 63 -2.33 -15.20 -8.20
C GLY A 63 -2.76 -14.53 -9.52
N GLY A 64 -1.81 -14.26 -10.41
CA GLY A 64 -2.03 -13.59 -11.69
C GLY A 64 -1.74 -12.09 -11.67
N VAL A 65 -1.14 -11.56 -10.60
CA VAL A 65 -0.84 -10.12 -10.49
C VAL A 65 0.63 -9.85 -10.87
N PRO A 66 0.92 -8.98 -11.86
CA PRO A 66 2.29 -8.52 -12.12
C PRO A 66 2.97 -7.98 -10.86
N GLY A 67 4.26 -8.28 -10.64
CA GLY A 67 4.98 -7.87 -9.42
C GLY A 67 4.92 -6.36 -9.14
N PHE A 68 5.05 -5.52 -10.18
CA PHE A 68 4.96 -4.06 -10.02
C PHE A 68 3.56 -3.56 -9.59
N ILE A 69 2.52 -4.37 -9.79
CA ILE A 69 1.15 -4.11 -9.27
C ILE A 69 1.02 -4.73 -7.88
N ASP A 70 1.57 -5.91 -7.67
CA ASP A 70 1.55 -6.63 -6.40
C ASP A 70 2.21 -5.83 -5.27
N ASP A 71 3.30 -5.10 -5.57
CA ASP A 71 3.93 -4.16 -4.63
C ASP A 71 2.98 -3.07 -4.11
N ALA A 72 1.89 -2.77 -4.83
CA ALA A 72 0.88 -1.79 -4.47
C ALA A 72 -0.41 -2.42 -3.92
N MET A 73 -0.47 -3.75 -3.77
CA MET A 73 -1.60 -4.46 -3.17
C MET A 73 -1.70 -4.21 -1.66
N PRO A 74 -2.90 -4.35 -1.07
CA PRO A 74 -3.00 -4.44 0.39
C PRO A 74 -2.22 -5.66 0.88
N ASP A 75 -1.52 -5.51 1.99
CA ASP A 75 -0.77 -6.59 2.62
C ASP A 75 -1.63 -7.42 3.59
N GLY A 76 -1.03 -8.40 4.27
CA GLY A 76 -1.76 -9.29 5.18
C GLY A 76 -2.62 -8.58 6.24
N TRP A 77 -2.27 -7.39 6.74
CA TRP A 77 -3.17 -6.66 7.64
C TRP A 77 -4.32 -6.00 6.86
N GLY A 78 -4.00 -5.25 5.81
CA GLY A 78 -4.98 -4.56 4.98
C GLY A 78 -5.97 -5.53 4.30
N GLU A 79 -5.48 -6.66 3.84
CA GLU A 79 -6.22 -7.77 3.25
C GLU A 79 -7.18 -8.40 4.28
N ARG A 80 -6.69 -8.78 5.47
CA ARG A 80 -7.56 -9.31 6.55
C ARG A 80 -8.67 -8.34 6.92
N LEU A 81 -8.36 -7.05 7.02
CA LEU A 81 -9.36 -6.02 7.31
C LEU A 81 -10.40 -5.93 6.18
N LEU A 82 -9.98 -5.97 4.92
CA LEU A 82 -10.88 -5.96 3.77
C LEU A 82 -11.80 -7.19 3.76
N HIS A 83 -11.29 -8.40 3.97
CA HIS A 83 -12.14 -9.59 4.07
C HIS A 83 -13.19 -9.50 5.16
N ARG A 84 -12.81 -8.96 6.34
CA ARG A 84 -13.73 -8.77 7.46
C ARG A 84 -14.81 -7.72 7.14
N VAL A 85 -14.42 -6.59 6.56
CA VAL A 85 -15.35 -5.51 6.19
C VAL A 85 -16.34 -5.97 5.11
N GLU A 86 -15.86 -6.75 4.14
CA GLU A 86 -16.66 -7.25 3.02
C GLU A 86 -17.39 -8.55 3.33
N LYS A 87 -17.22 -9.09 4.56
CA LYS A 87 -17.88 -10.30 5.06
C LYS A 87 -17.70 -11.53 4.15
N GLY A 88 -16.51 -11.71 3.58
CA GLY A 88 -16.21 -12.86 2.72
C GLY A 88 -14.83 -12.85 2.06
N PRO A 89 -14.44 -13.96 1.41
CA PRO A 89 -13.23 -14.02 0.62
C PRO A 89 -13.32 -13.04 -0.56
N LEU A 90 -12.19 -12.42 -0.88
CA LEU A 90 -12.01 -11.46 -1.96
C LEU A 90 -10.92 -12.01 -2.87
N ASP A 91 -11.16 -11.97 -4.18
CA ASP A 91 -10.11 -12.26 -5.16
C ASP A 91 -9.13 -11.07 -5.31
N SER A 92 -8.01 -11.29 -6.01
CA SER A 92 -6.98 -10.26 -6.19
C SER A 92 -7.49 -8.99 -6.87
N ILE A 93 -8.45 -9.09 -7.80
CA ILE A 93 -9.05 -7.92 -8.44
C ILE A 93 -9.92 -7.16 -7.44
N GLN A 94 -10.71 -7.86 -6.64
CA GLN A 94 -11.55 -7.25 -5.61
C GLN A 94 -10.69 -6.58 -4.53
N LEU A 95 -9.61 -7.24 -4.08
CA LEU A 95 -8.64 -6.64 -3.16
C LEU A 95 -8.02 -5.37 -3.75
N LEU A 96 -7.64 -5.40 -5.02
CA LEU A 96 -7.10 -4.25 -5.72
C LEU A 96 -8.14 -3.11 -5.82
N LEU A 97 -9.38 -3.39 -6.20
CA LEU A 97 -10.42 -2.36 -6.36
C LEU A 97 -10.93 -1.79 -5.03
N LYS A 98 -10.96 -2.60 -3.97
CA LYS A 98 -11.48 -2.20 -2.65
C LYS A 98 -10.42 -1.59 -1.75
N SER A 99 -9.13 -1.81 -1.99
CA SER A 99 -8.07 -1.08 -1.28
C SER A 99 -7.99 0.39 -1.75
N PRO A 100 -7.72 1.34 -0.85
CA PRO A 100 -7.73 2.75 -1.19
C PRO A 100 -6.47 3.11 -1.97
N ASN A 101 -6.63 3.93 -3.00
CA ASN A 101 -5.49 4.38 -3.79
C ASN A 101 -4.56 5.32 -3.02
N GLY A 102 -5.08 6.09 -2.05
CA GLY A 102 -4.32 7.11 -1.30
C GLY A 102 -3.09 6.57 -0.59
N ASP A 103 -3.12 5.32 -0.11
CA ASP A 103 -2.10 4.78 0.79
C ASP A 103 -1.20 3.70 0.17
N ARG A 104 -1.36 3.40 -1.13
CA ARG A 104 -0.54 2.39 -1.83
C ARG A 104 0.93 2.73 -1.83
N ALA A 105 1.78 1.73 -1.75
CA ALA A 105 3.20 1.92 -1.98
C ALA A 105 3.49 2.29 -3.44
N GLY A 106 4.51 3.11 -3.66
CA GLY A 106 4.93 3.52 -4.99
C GLY A 106 3.89 4.39 -5.72
N ASN A 107 3.89 4.32 -7.05
CA ASN A 107 3.09 5.19 -7.92
C ASN A 107 1.92 4.50 -8.64
N ILE A 108 1.63 3.24 -8.29
CA ILE A 108 0.55 2.45 -8.91
C ILE A 108 -0.77 2.64 -8.15
N MET A 109 -1.85 2.68 -8.93
CA MET A 109 -3.23 2.80 -8.49
C MET A 109 -4.12 1.89 -9.33
N ALA A 110 -5.37 1.71 -8.92
CA ALA A 110 -6.33 0.89 -9.67
C ALA A 110 -7.77 1.39 -9.56
N GLY A 111 -8.60 0.99 -10.52
CA GLY A 111 -10.03 1.31 -10.54
C GLY A 111 -10.81 0.50 -11.56
N ALA A 112 -12.13 0.66 -11.51
CA ALA A 112 -13.07 -0.11 -12.34
C ALA A 112 -13.26 0.46 -13.76
N THR A 113 -12.90 1.72 -13.98
CA THR A 113 -13.13 2.45 -15.23
C THR A 113 -11.85 2.66 -16.02
N ARG A 114 -11.94 2.79 -17.35
CA ARG A 114 -10.74 3.01 -18.17
C ARG A 114 -10.01 4.30 -17.82
N VAL A 115 -10.75 5.37 -17.53
CA VAL A 115 -10.18 6.68 -17.22
C VAL A 115 -10.16 6.87 -15.70
N PRO A 116 -9.02 7.29 -15.10
CA PRO A 116 -8.96 7.60 -13.68
C PRO A 116 -9.79 8.85 -13.39
N GLN A 117 -10.50 8.85 -12.26
CA GLN A 117 -11.18 10.05 -11.77
C GLN A 117 -10.17 11.14 -11.38
N ASP A 118 -10.57 12.39 -11.53
CA ASP A 118 -9.75 13.53 -11.09
C ASP A 118 -9.44 13.44 -9.60
N GLY A 119 -8.18 13.71 -9.24
CA GLY A 119 -7.72 13.63 -7.85
C GLY A 119 -7.62 12.20 -7.30
N LEU A 120 -7.66 11.15 -8.14
CA LEU A 120 -7.43 9.78 -7.69
C LEU A 120 -6.14 9.67 -6.86
N GLY A 121 -6.26 9.09 -5.67
CA GLY A 121 -5.11 8.87 -4.79
C GLY A 121 -4.60 10.12 -4.07
N GLN A 122 -5.29 11.26 -4.18
CA GLN A 122 -4.97 12.52 -3.52
C GLN A 122 -5.87 12.78 -2.29
N THR A 123 -6.39 11.72 -1.65
CA THR A 123 -7.14 11.86 -0.40
C THR A 123 -6.23 12.48 0.67
N PRO A 124 -6.60 13.64 1.27
CA PRO A 124 -5.78 14.26 2.29
C PRO A 124 -5.62 13.32 3.50
N PRO A 125 -4.39 12.95 3.88
CA PRO A 125 -4.18 12.15 5.07
C PRO A 125 -4.57 12.95 6.32
N LYS A 126 -4.98 12.25 7.37
CA LYS A 126 -5.26 12.89 8.67
C LYS A 126 -3.99 13.54 9.21
N VAL A 127 -4.11 14.74 9.75
CA VAL A 127 -3.00 15.42 10.43
C VAL A 127 -2.55 14.58 11.62
N LEU A 128 -1.24 14.41 11.76
CA LEU A 128 -0.64 13.71 12.88
C LEU A 128 -0.78 14.58 14.14
N HIS A 129 -1.57 14.09 15.10
CA HIS A 129 -1.65 14.66 16.44
C HIS A 129 -1.79 13.52 17.46
N ALA A 130 -1.31 13.72 18.69
CA ALA A 130 -1.26 12.69 19.73
C ALA A 130 -2.61 11.96 19.92
N ARG A 131 -3.69 12.72 20.13
CA ARG A 131 -5.05 12.15 20.26
C ARG A 131 -5.49 11.27 19.08
N GLY A 132 -5.03 11.55 17.87
CA GLY A 132 -5.41 10.83 16.65
C GLY A 132 -4.58 9.57 16.45
N LEU A 133 -3.40 9.52 17.08
CA LEU A 133 -2.57 8.33 17.15
C LEU A 133 -3.04 7.41 18.27
N ASP A 134 -3.35 7.95 19.45
CA ASP A 134 -3.90 7.19 20.58
C ASP A 134 -5.22 6.51 20.18
N HIS A 135 -6.13 7.24 19.54
CA HIS A 135 -7.38 6.67 19.02
C HIS A 135 -7.16 5.57 17.97
N PHE A 136 -6.11 5.69 17.14
CA PHE A 136 -5.77 4.64 16.17
C PHE A 136 -5.25 3.39 16.88
N ILE A 137 -4.41 3.55 17.90
CA ILE A 137 -3.92 2.46 18.75
C ILE A 137 -5.11 1.74 19.41
N ASP A 138 -6.04 2.47 20.02
CA ASP A 138 -7.26 1.91 20.64
C ASP A 138 -8.10 1.11 19.65
N THR A 139 -8.24 1.62 18.42
CA THR A 139 -8.97 0.94 17.35
C THR A 139 -8.29 -0.37 16.96
N CYS A 140 -6.95 -0.39 16.87
CA CYS A 140 -6.19 -1.59 16.54
C CYS A 140 -6.37 -2.68 17.60
N GLU A 141 -6.32 -2.33 18.90
CA GLU A 141 -6.59 -3.27 19.99
C GLU A 141 -8.01 -3.85 19.91
N ALA A 142 -9.03 -3.02 19.66
CA ALA A 142 -10.42 -3.47 19.55
C ALA A 142 -10.65 -4.46 18.38
N ILE A 143 -9.98 -4.24 17.22
CA ILE A 143 -10.03 -5.17 16.06
C ILE A 143 -9.51 -6.56 16.45
N TYR A 144 -8.48 -6.57 17.26
CA TYR A 144 -7.74 -7.75 17.67
C TYR A 144 -8.48 -8.58 18.72
N ASP A 145 -9.31 -7.94 19.55
CA ASP A 145 -10.11 -8.60 20.59
C ASP A 145 -11.48 -9.06 20.08
N SER A 146 -11.71 -8.96 18.75
CA SER A 146 -12.95 -9.35 18.06
C SER A 146 -14.22 -8.65 18.56
N GLN A 147 -14.07 -7.61 19.39
CA GLN A 147 -15.16 -6.76 19.86
C GLN A 147 -15.29 -5.54 18.95
N LEU A 148 -15.62 -5.76 17.69
CA LEU A 148 -15.96 -4.67 16.79
C LEU A 148 -17.47 -4.45 16.80
N THR A 149 -17.90 -3.34 17.38
CA THR A 149 -19.26 -2.85 17.19
C THR A 149 -19.47 -2.45 15.72
N ALA A 150 -20.73 -2.40 15.26
CA ALA A 150 -21.07 -1.95 13.92
C ALA A 150 -20.53 -0.52 13.65
N GLU A 151 -20.49 0.34 14.67
CA GLU A 151 -19.91 1.69 14.59
C GLU A 151 -18.39 1.66 14.43
N GLN A 152 -17.66 0.78 15.12
CA GLN A 152 -16.21 0.64 14.94
C GLN A 152 -15.86 0.08 13.56
N LEU A 153 -16.70 -0.82 13.02
CA LEU A 153 -16.61 -1.26 11.62
C LEU A 153 -16.93 -0.12 10.64
N GLU A 154 -17.91 0.74 10.94
CA GLU A 154 -18.18 1.93 10.13
C GLU A 154 -17.05 2.96 10.22
N ILE A 155 -16.37 3.13 11.35
CA ILE A 155 -15.17 3.98 11.47
C ILE A 155 -14.00 3.40 10.64
N LEU A 156 -13.87 2.07 10.58
CA LEU A 156 -12.92 1.36 9.71
C LEU A 156 -13.33 1.41 8.21
N LYS A 157 -14.63 1.50 7.91
CA LYS A 157 -15.18 1.66 6.55
C LYS A 157 -15.11 3.10 6.06
N VAL A 158 -15.31 4.08 6.94
CA VAL A 158 -15.31 5.51 6.66
C VAL A 158 -13.86 6.00 6.70
N ARG A 159 -13.19 5.83 5.55
CA ARG A 159 -12.08 6.66 5.06
C ARG A 159 -10.77 6.56 5.89
N ASP A 160 -9.74 6.00 5.26
CA ASP A 160 -8.30 6.09 5.61
C ASP A 160 -7.69 5.07 6.59
N GLN A 161 -8.21 3.84 6.68
CA GLN A 161 -7.63 2.79 7.55
C GLN A 161 -7.21 1.50 6.81
N ARG A 162 -6.90 1.61 5.52
CA ARG A 162 -6.49 0.47 4.67
C ARG A 162 -5.12 0.78 4.08
N SER A 163 -4.08 0.76 4.91
CA SER A 163 -2.74 0.91 4.38
C SER A 163 -2.39 -0.23 3.45
N SER A 164 -1.94 0.11 2.25
CA SER A 164 -1.40 -0.80 1.24
C SER A 164 0.13 -0.70 1.18
N ALA A 165 0.75 -0.08 2.20
CA ALA A 165 2.18 -0.15 2.41
C ALA A 165 2.54 -1.50 3.08
N GLY A 166 3.02 -2.49 2.31
CA GLY A 166 3.47 -3.84 2.70
C GLY A 166 3.70 -4.21 4.20
N GLY A 167 3.28 -5.41 4.63
CA GLY A 167 3.57 -6.06 5.94
C GLY A 167 2.35 -6.47 6.79
N ALA A 168 2.43 -7.54 7.60
CA ALA A 168 1.27 -8.17 8.25
C ALA A 168 0.63 -7.44 9.48
N ARG A 169 1.01 -6.19 9.75
CA ARG A 169 0.74 -5.47 11.00
C ARG A 169 -0.08 -4.19 10.81
N PRO A 170 -0.77 -3.70 11.84
CA PRO A 170 -1.50 -2.44 11.75
C PRO A 170 -0.55 -1.30 11.41
N LYS A 171 -0.98 -0.47 10.47
CA LYS A 171 -0.26 0.75 10.09
C LYS A 171 -1.19 1.76 9.47
N ARG A 172 -0.81 3.03 9.54
CA ARG A 172 -1.61 4.13 8.97
C ARG A 172 -0.73 5.32 8.59
N THR A 173 -1.05 5.94 7.46
CA THR A 173 -0.39 7.17 7.03
C THR A 173 -1.07 8.42 7.60
N TYR A 174 -0.25 9.36 8.09
CA TYR A 174 -0.64 10.67 8.59
C TYR A 174 0.14 11.78 7.88
N LEU A 175 -0.36 13.01 7.96
CA LEU A 175 0.32 14.23 7.51
C LEU A 175 1.03 14.91 8.69
N PHE A 176 2.32 15.16 8.57
CA PHE A 176 3.07 16.01 9.51
C PHE A 176 4.09 16.83 8.75
N ASP A 177 4.09 18.15 8.91
CA ASP A 177 5.08 19.05 8.30
C ASP A 177 5.37 18.77 6.81
N LYS A 178 4.30 18.77 5.99
CA LYS A 178 4.35 18.47 4.54
C LYS A 178 5.03 17.12 4.20
N LYS A 179 5.06 16.18 5.15
CA LYS A 179 5.52 14.80 4.96
C LYS A 179 4.41 13.82 5.27
N LEU A 180 4.47 12.68 4.61
CA LEU A 180 3.60 11.55 4.92
C LEU A 180 4.33 10.61 5.88
N ILE A 181 3.72 10.37 7.03
CA ILE A 181 4.28 9.59 8.13
C ILE A 181 3.48 8.30 8.27
N LEU A 182 4.13 7.16 8.04
CA LEU A 182 3.56 5.84 8.30
C LEU A 182 3.76 5.48 9.78
N ALA A 183 2.67 5.49 10.54
CA ALA A 183 2.65 5.01 11.92
C ALA A 183 2.50 3.49 11.96
N LYS A 184 3.40 2.83 12.70
CA LYS A 184 3.44 1.38 12.94
C LYS A 184 3.40 1.14 14.46
N PRO A 185 2.20 1.03 15.07
CA PRO A 185 2.08 0.70 16.49
C PRO A 185 2.65 -0.69 16.78
N ARG A 186 3.03 -0.93 18.04
CA ARG A 186 3.35 -2.29 18.49
C ARG A 186 2.15 -3.20 18.28
N ASP A 187 2.40 -4.42 17.82
CA ASP A 187 1.37 -5.43 17.75
C ASP A 187 1.12 -6.04 19.14
N LYS A 188 -0.15 -6.33 19.50
CA LYS A 188 -0.45 -6.91 20.82
C LYS A 188 0.22 -8.28 21.02
N PHE A 189 0.56 -8.98 19.94
CA PHE A 189 1.23 -10.29 19.98
C PHE A 189 2.76 -10.19 19.86
N ASP A 190 3.33 -8.99 19.81
CA ASP A 190 4.78 -8.83 19.76
C ASP A 190 5.42 -9.24 21.09
N HIS A 191 6.38 -10.15 21.05
CA HIS A 191 7.13 -10.59 22.23
C HIS A 191 8.13 -9.52 22.72
N TYR A 192 8.46 -8.55 21.85
CA TYR A 192 9.45 -7.51 22.08
C TYR A 192 8.86 -6.13 21.75
N GLU A 193 9.51 -5.07 22.24
CA GLU A 193 9.21 -3.68 21.89
C GLU A 193 9.76 -3.35 20.49
N LEU A 194 9.18 -3.98 19.47
CA LEU A 194 9.65 -3.90 18.08
C LEU A 194 9.67 -2.48 17.51
N PRO A 195 8.71 -1.58 17.78
CA PRO A 195 8.81 -0.19 17.34
C PRO A 195 10.09 0.51 17.82
N SER A 196 10.46 0.30 19.08
CA SER A 196 11.67 0.87 19.67
C SER A 196 12.93 0.25 19.09
N ILE A 197 12.93 -1.07 18.87
CA ILE A 197 14.06 -1.79 18.25
C ILE A 197 14.24 -1.36 16.79
N GLU A 198 13.18 -1.29 16.00
CA GLU A 198 13.22 -0.86 14.60
C GLU A 198 13.72 0.60 14.50
N HIS A 199 13.26 1.51 15.38
CA HIS A 199 13.79 2.87 15.45
C HIS A 199 15.29 2.90 15.77
N ALA A 200 15.74 2.11 16.75
CA ALA A 200 17.15 2.04 17.12
C ALA A 200 18.02 1.50 15.97
N CYS A 201 17.58 0.43 15.29
CA CYS A 201 18.27 -0.14 14.13
C CYS A 201 18.36 0.85 12.96
N MET A 202 17.25 1.52 12.64
CA MET A 202 17.20 2.51 11.55
C MET A 202 18.07 3.73 11.84
N THR A 203 18.04 4.21 13.10
CA THR A 203 18.92 5.30 13.56
C THR A 203 20.38 4.90 13.47
N PHE A 204 20.73 3.70 13.96
CA PHE A 204 22.09 3.17 13.87
C PHE A 204 22.57 3.06 12.42
N ALA A 205 21.73 2.53 11.52
CA ALA A 205 22.04 2.44 10.10
C ALA A 205 22.34 3.83 9.49
N GLY A 206 21.49 4.83 9.78
CA GLY A 206 21.71 6.21 9.34
C GLY A 206 23.01 6.81 9.89
N LEU A 207 23.33 6.58 11.17
CA LEU A 207 24.60 7.01 11.77
C LEU A 207 25.84 6.34 11.15
N LYS A 208 25.67 5.20 10.47
CA LYS A 208 26.72 4.52 9.71
C LYS A 208 26.75 4.91 8.23
N GLY A 209 25.94 5.89 7.81
CA GLY A 209 25.90 6.38 6.43
C GLY A 209 25.09 5.49 5.48
N LEU A 210 24.33 4.53 6.00
CA LEU A 210 23.39 3.76 5.18
C LEU A 210 22.15 4.62 4.89
N GLN A 211 21.60 4.47 3.68
CA GLN A 211 20.34 5.09 3.31
C GLN A 211 19.18 4.36 3.97
N ALA A 212 18.70 4.92 5.09
CA ALA A 212 17.52 4.45 5.81
C ALA A 212 16.46 5.55 5.84
N ALA A 213 15.18 5.17 5.89
CA ALA A 213 14.10 6.13 6.07
C ALA A 213 14.25 6.87 7.40
N ASN A 214 13.87 8.16 7.42
CA ASN A 214 13.81 8.90 8.68
C ASN A 214 12.75 8.29 9.58
N THR A 215 13.11 8.07 10.84
CA THR A 215 12.19 7.50 11.83
C THR A 215 12.15 8.34 13.10
N SER A 216 11.03 8.25 13.81
CA SER A 216 10.86 8.78 15.15
C SER A 216 10.01 7.82 15.97
N LEU A 217 10.12 7.89 17.29
CA LEU A 217 9.35 7.04 18.19
C LEU A 217 8.34 7.90 18.95
N TYR A 218 7.05 7.65 18.72
CA TYR A 218 6.01 8.15 19.59
C TYR A 218 5.90 7.25 20.81
N ARG A 219 6.18 7.82 21.98
CA ARG A 219 6.05 7.14 23.26
C ARG A 219 4.72 7.56 23.90
N SER A 220 3.82 6.61 24.10
CA SER A 220 2.64 6.79 24.93
C SER A 220 2.79 5.96 26.21
N GLU A 221 1.94 6.22 27.20
CA GLU A 221 1.90 5.41 28.43
C GLU A 221 1.50 3.94 28.16
N ARG A 222 0.91 3.66 26.99
CA ARG A 222 0.34 2.36 26.65
C ARG A 222 1.18 1.59 25.64
N ILE A 223 1.33 2.17 24.44
CA ILE A 223 1.98 1.52 23.30
C ILE A 223 2.94 2.49 22.61
N ASN A 224 4.18 2.05 22.45
CA ASN A 224 5.14 2.73 21.60
C ASN A 224 4.77 2.54 20.12
N THR A 225 4.88 3.60 19.33
CA THR A 225 4.57 3.58 17.90
C THR A 225 5.73 4.14 17.11
N LEU A 226 6.20 3.35 16.14
CA LEU A 226 7.23 3.79 15.20
C LEU A 226 6.58 4.70 14.16
N LEU A 227 7.18 5.85 13.94
CA LEU A 227 6.80 6.80 12.91
C LEU A 227 7.87 6.75 11.82
N VAL A 228 7.48 6.43 10.59
CA VAL A 228 8.39 6.34 9.44
C VAL A 228 8.01 7.40 8.41
N GLU A 229 8.94 8.27 8.03
CA GLU A 229 8.75 9.17 6.90
C GLU A 229 8.69 8.35 5.61
N ARG A 230 7.58 8.46 4.87
CA ARG A 230 7.40 7.78 3.58
C ARG A 230 8.35 8.36 2.55
N PHE A 231 9.28 7.53 2.09
CA PHE A 231 10.25 7.88 1.04
C PHE A 231 9.70 7.72 -0.37
N ASP A 232 8.50 7.16 -0.54
CA ASP A 232 7.83 7.00 -1.83
C ASP A 232 6.88 8.17 -2.16
N ARG A 233 6.99 9.26 -1.39
CA ARG A 233 6.13 10.44 -1.45
C ARG A 233 6.95 11.69 -1.22
N PHE A 234 6.62 12.76 -1.94
CA PHE A 234 7.15 14.09 -1.65
C PHE A 234 6.10 15.17 -1.91
N PHE A 235 6.13 16.25 -1.14
CA PHE A 235 5.22 17.37 -1.33
C PHE A 235 5.73 18.31 -2.43
N GLU A 236 4.93 18.54 -3.47
CA GLU A 236 5.25 19.49 -4.54
C GLU A 236 4.59 20.84 -4.22
N GLU A 237 5.39 21.80 -3.76
CA GLU A 237 4.94 23.14 -3.34
C GLU A 237 4.10 23.85 -4.41
N ARG A 238 4.49 23.74 -5.68
CA ARG A 238 3.82 24.40 -6.80
C ARG A 238 2.37 23.93 -7.00
N THR A 239 2.11 22.65 -6.75
CA THR A 239 0.78 22.06 -6.97
C THR A 239 0.01 21.85 -5.68
N GLY A 240 0.67 21.98 -4.52
CA GLY A 240 0.11 21.73 -3.20
C GLY A 240 -0.25 20.26 -2.97
N ARG A 241 0.35 19.33 -3.72
CA ARG A 241 0.00 17.90 -3.72
C ARG A 241 1.18 17.03 -3.36
N PHE A 242 0.88 15.84 -2.84
CA PHE A 242 1.87 14.79 -2.70
C PHE A 242 2.04 14.06 -4.03
N ARG A 243 3.26 14.13 -4.56
CA ARG A 243 3.69 13.35 -5.72
C ARG A 243 4.11 11.95 -5.28
N ARG A 244 3.88 10.97 -6.13
CA ARG A 244 4.24 9.56 -5.91
C ARG A 244 5.54 9.25 -6.62
N LEU A 245 6.47 8.65 -5.89
CA LEU A 245 7.70 8.14 -6.45
C LEU A 245 7.51 6.66 -6.83
N PRO A 246 7.92 6.23 -8.03
CA PRO A 246 7.88 4.83 -8.39
C PRO A 246 8.81 3.99 -7.51
N MET A 247 8.41 2.76 -7.24
CA MET A 247 9.18 1.80 -6.45
C MET A 247 8.90 0.39 -6.95
N LEU A 248 9.90 -0.48 -6.89
CA LEU A 248 9.76 -1.93 -6.99
C LEU A 248 10.43 -2.57 -5.78
N SER A 249 9.79 -3.58 -5.20
CA SER A 249 10.39 -4.35 -4.12
C SER A 249 11.47 -5.30 -4.66
N GLY A 250 12.31 -5.80 -3.74
CA GLY A 250 13.26 -6.87 -4.07
C GLY A 250 12.57 -8.14 -4.58
N LEU A 251 11.35 -8.45 -4.12
CA LEU A 251 10.58 -9.60 -4.61
C LEU A 251 10.25 -9.44 -6.10
N THR A 252 9.74 -8.27 -6.49
CA THR A 252 9.45 -7.95 -7.89
C THR A 252 10.70 -7.98 -8.76
N LEU A 253 11.79 -7.35 -8.31
CA LEU A 253 13.05 -7.34 -9.05
C LEU A 253 13.62 -8.75 -9.24
N LEU A 254 13.47 -9.64 -8.25
CA LEU A 254 13.95 -11.02 -8.29
C LEU A 254 12.97 -12.02 -8.92
N ASP A 255 11.78 -11.59 -9.36
CA ASP A 255 10.69 -12.47 -9.81
C ASP A 255 10.25 -13.50 -8.77
N ALA A 256 10.41 -13.17 -7.49
CA ALA A 256 10.12 -14.06 -6.39
C ALA A 256 8.65 -13.91 -5.94
N GLU A 257 8.10 -15.00 -5.43
CA GLU A 257 6.78 -15.02 -4.80
C GLU A 257 6.93 -15.17 -3.30
N TRP A 258 6.21 -14.36 -2.52
CA TRP A 258 6.07 -14.61 -1.10
C TRP A 258 4.90 -15.57 -0.85
N LYS A 259 5.17 -16.87 -0.85
CA LYS A 259 4.21 -17.87 -0.38
C LYS A 259 4.32 -17.95 1.14
N ALA A 260 3.46 -17.21 1.84
CA ALA A 260 3.31 -17.40 3.28
C ALA A 260 3.02 -18.88 3.51
N ARG A 261 3.92 -19.59 4.22
CA ARG A 261 3.63 -20.94 4.67
C ARG A 261 2.42 -20.83 5.59
N SER A 262 1.25 -21.26 5.13
CA SER A 262 0.13 -21.53 6.03
C SER A 262 0.58 -22.64 6.96
N HIS A 263 0.96 -22.30 8.20
CA HIS A 263 1.12 -23.34 9.20
C HIS A 263 -0.29 -23.87 9.51
N PRO A 264 -0.52 -25.20 9.45
CA PRO A 264 -1.84 -25.79 9.70
C PRO A 264 -2.47 -25.36 11.03
N ASP A 265 -1.65 -24.95 11.99
CA ASP A 265 -2.07 -24.60 13.36
C ASP A 265 -2.53 -23.15 13.54
N TRP A 266 -2.63 -22.36 12.46
CA TRP A 266 -3.04 -20.94 12.51
C TRP A 266 -4.47 -20.70 11.97
N GLN A 267 -5.31 -21.74 12.01
CA GLN A 267 -6.77 -21.63 11.78
C GLN A 267 -7.54 -21.45 13.08
#